data_AF-A0AAW6EWZ7-F1
#
_entry.id   AF-A0AAW6EWZ7-F1
#
_cell.length_a   1.000
_cell.length_b   1.000
_cell.length_c   1.000
_cell.angle_alpha   90.00
_cell.angle_beta   90.00
_cell.angle_gamma   90.00
#
_symmetry.space_group_name_H-M   'P 1'
#
loop_
_entity.id
_entity.type
_entity.pdbx_description
1 polymer ?
#
loop_
_entity_poly.entity_id
_entity_poly.type
_entity_poly.pdbx_seq_one_letter_code
_entity_poly.pdbx_strand_id
1 'polypeptide(L)'
;MKLFLIIFGISSGVVVGSGVVSLLILVGIIPRMAQISKTKEFIGAYESLLVIGTLFGSLISIQGMNIRIGKMGALVAGLAYGVFVGFLSSGLTEILDYIPVVARRLKIPALYLKYIIIAMLVGKVIGSLIGWSIIQGG
;
A
#
# COMPACT_ATOMS: atom_id res chain seq x y z
N MET A 1 -10.81 25.79 20.91
CA MET A 1 -10.47 24.34 20.86
C MET A 1 -11.16 23.60 19.72
N LYS A 2 -12.49 23.69 19.53
CA LYS A 2 -13.20 22.96 18.44
C LYS A 2 -12.67 23.25 17.03
N LEU A 3 -12.37 24.51 16.71
CA LEU A 3 -11.81 24.89 15.39
C LEU A 3 -10.44 24.24 15.13
N PHE A 4 -9.59 24.19 16.16
CA PHE A 4 -8.27 23.54 16.07
C PHE A 4 -8.39 22.03 15.81
N LEU A 5 -9.31 21.35 16.50
CA LEU A 5 -9.59 19.93 16.29
C LEU A 5 -10.10 19.63 14.87
N ILE A 6 -10.93 20.52 14.31
CA ILE A 6 -11.43 20.37 12.93
C ILE A 6 -10.28 20.52 11.92
N ILE A 7 -9.45 21.54 12.07
CA ILE A 7 -8.30 21.78 11.17
C ILE A 7 -7.29 20.62 11.28
N PHE A 8 -7.00 20.17 12.50
CA PHE A 8 -6.10 19.05 12.75
C PHE A 8 -6.64 17.75 12.14
N GLY A 9 -7.93 17.47 12.33
CA GLY A 9 -8.59 16.30 11.76
C GLY A 9 -8.53 16.30 10.24
N ILE A 10 -8.87 17.41 9.58
CA ILE A 10 -8.81 17.54 8.12
C ILE A 10 -7.37 17.39 7.63
N SER A 11 -6.40 18.05 8.28
CA SER A 11 -4.99 17.98 7.89
C SER A 11 -4.45 16.55 7.97
N SER A 12 -4.70 15.85 9.08
CA SER A 12 -4.30 14.46 9.25
C SER A 12 -4.95 13.54 8.21
N GLY A 13 -6.23 13.75 7.88
CA GLY A 13 -6.95 12.99 6.86
C GLY A 13 -6.37 13.15 5.47
N VAL A 14 -6.05 14.38 5.06
CA VAL A 14 -5.42 14.67 3.76
C VAL A 14 -4.02 14.03 3.69
N VAL A 15 -3.22 14.15 4.74
CA VAL A 15 -1.87 13.55 4.78
C VAL A 15 -1.94 12.04 4.64
N VAL A 16 -2.78 11.37 5.43
CA VAL A 16 -2.92 9.90 5.36
C VAL A 16 -3.50 9.46 4.02
N GLY A 17 -4.55 10.11 3.52
CA GLY A 17 -5.16 9.78 2.23
C GLY A 17 -4.19 9.93 1.06
N SER A 18 -3.46 11.05 1.02
CA SER A 18 -2.44 11.29 0.00
C SER A 18 -1.31 10.25 0.05
N GLY A 19 -0.89 9.83 1.24
CA GLY A 19 0.12 8.79 1.42
C GLY A 19 -0.32 7.43 0.86
N VAL A 20 -1.57 7.03 1.11
CA VAL A 20 -2.13 5.78 0.59
C VAL A 20 -2.19 5.80 -0.94
N VAL A 21 -2.76 6.85 -1.55
CA VAL A 21 -2.87 6.96 -3.00
C VAL A 21 -1.49 7.01 -3.66
N SER A 22 -0.56 7.80 -3.12
CA SER A 22 0.82 7.91 -3.62
C SER A 22 1.53 6.56 -3.58
N LEU A 23 1.37 5.80 -2.49
CA LEU A 23 1.97 4.48 -2.36
C LEU A 23 1.42 3.50 -3.40
N LEU A 24 0.11 3.51 -3.65
CA LEU A 24 -0.52 2.60 -4.61
C LEU A 24 -0.13 2.92 -6.06
N ILE A 25 0.10 4.20 -6.37
CA ILE A 25 0.65 4.65 -7.66
C ILE A 25 2.12 4.27 -7.77
N LEU A 26 2.94 4.53 -6.74
CA LEU A 26 4.38 4.22 -6.71
C LEU A 26 4.64 2.72 -6.85
N VAL A 27 3.82 1.89 -6.21
CA VAL A 27 3.85 0.42 -6.36
C VAL A 27 3.46 -0.04 -7.76
N GLY A 28 2.87 0.84 -8.56
CA GLY A 28 2.56 0.56 -9.96
C GLY A 28 1.27 -0.21 -10.16
N ILE A 29 0.38 -0.28 -9.16
CA ILE A 29 -0.90 -1.00 -9.26
C ILE A 29 -1.78 -0.37 -10.34
N ILE A 30 -1.98 0.95 -10.25
CA ILE A 30 -2.83 1.71 -11.17
C ILE A 30 -2.30 1.65 -12.61
N PRO A 31 -1.03 1.99 -12.91
CA PRO A 31 -0.55 1.92 -14.29
C PRO A 31 -0.54 0.49 -14.85
N ARG A 32 -0.31 -0.54 -14.01
CA ARG A 32 -0.34 -1.93 -14.44
C ARG A 32 -1.75 -2.43 -14.74
N MET A 33 -2.75 -2.05 -13.94
CA MET A 33 -4.16 -2.32 -14.26
C MET A 33 -4.55 -1.65 -15.58
N ALA A 34 -4.22 -0.37 -15.76
CA ALA A 34 -4.50 0.35 -17.01
C ALA A 34 -3.78 -0.28 -18.22
N GLN A 35 -2.57 -0.80 -18.04
CA GLN A 35 -1.82 -1.49 -19.09
C GLN A 35 -2.46 -2.83 -19.50
N ILE A 36 -2.87 -3.66 -18.54
CA ILE A 36 -3.47 -4.97 -18.84
C ILE A 36 -4.82 -4.79 -19.53
N SER A 37 -5.62 -3.81 -19.10
CA SER A 37 -6.89 -3.45 -19.75
C SER A 37 -6.72 -2.79 -21.12
N LYS A 38 -5.48 -2.49 -21.55
CA LYS A 38 -5.16 -1.70 -22.76
C LYS A 38 -5.81 -0.31 -22.76
N THR A 39 -5.97 0.29 -21.59
CA THR A 39 -6.71 1.54 -21.37
C THR A 39 -5.83 2.57 -20.65
N LYS A 40 -4.61 2.78 -21.15
CA LYS A 40 -3.61 3.68 -20.54
C LYS A 40 -4.06 5.15 -20.48
N GLU A 41 -4.93 5.55 -21.40
CA GLU A 41 -5.46 6.93 -21.46
C GLU A 41 -6.37 7.27 -20.26
N PHE A 42 -6.90 6.27 -19.55
CA PHE A 42 -7.85 6.48 -18.46
C PHE A 42 -7.24 6.27 -17.06
N ILE A 43 -5.93 6.41 -16.89
CA ILE A 43 -5.27 6.27 -15.57
C ILE A 43 -5.94 7.13 -14.49
N GLY A 44 -6.30 8.38 -14.82
CA GLY A 44 -6.99 9.26 -13.86
C GLY A 44 -8.37 8.78 -13.42
N ALA A 45 -9.07 8.00 -14.27
CA ALA A 45 -10.33 7.38 -13.89
C ALA A 45 -10.13 6.23 -12.89
N TYR A 46 -9.08 5.42 -13.07
CA TYR A 46 -8.71 4.36 -12.11
C TYR A 46 -8.32 4.96 -10.75
N GLU A 47 -7.59 6.07 -10.74
CA GLU A 47 -7.24 6.79 -9.51
C GLU A 47 -8.49 7.33 -8.80
N SER A 48 -9.40 7.94 -9.56
CA SER A 48 -10.68 8.43 -9.01
C SER A 48 -11.54 7.30 -8.43
N LEU A 49 -11.60 6.15 -9.10
CA LEU A 49 -12.30 4.96 -8.61
C LEU A 49 -11.69 4.43 -7.31
N LEU A 50 -10.36 4.45 -7.19
CA LEU A 50 -9.65 4.07 -5.98
C LEU A 50 -9.99 5.02 -4.82
N VAL A 51 -9.94 6.33 -5.07
CA VAL A 51 -10.31 7.35 -4.06
C VAL A 51 -11.75 7.15 -3.61
N ILE A 52 -12.70 7.00 -4.53
CA ILE A 52 -14.12 6.75 -4.19
C ILE A 52 -14.28 5.46 -3.38
N GLY A 53 -13.60 4.39 -3.77
CA GLY A 53 -13.64 3.11 -3.06
C GLY A 53 -13.09 3.21 -1.64
N THR A 54 -11.98 3.91 -1.43
CA THR A 54 -11.41 4.12 -0.10
C THR A 54 -12.27 5.02 0.78
N LEU A 55 -12.91 6.05 0.22
CA LEU A 55 -13.88 6.89 0.93
C LEU A 55 -15.08 6.06 1.41
N PHE A 56 -15.68 5.25 0.52
CA PHE A 56 -16.78 4.36 0.89
C PHE A 56 -16.36 3.32 1.93
N GLY A 57 -15.21 2.68 1.75
CA GLY A 57 -14.68 1.72 2.71
C GLY A 57 -14.43 2.32 4.10
N SER A 58 -13.89 3.54 4.14
CA SER A 58 -13.67 4.30 5.38
C SER A 58 -15.00 4.63 6.09
N LEU A 59 -16.01 5.08 5.34
CA LEU A 59 -17.35 5.36 5.89
C LEU A 59 -18.00 4.11 6.49
N ILE A 60 -17.94 2.97 5.78
CA ILE A 60 -18.46 1.68 6.27
C ILE A 60 -17.72 1.25 7.55
N SER A 61 -16.39 1.42 7.57
CA SER A 61 -15.57 1.08 8.73
C SER A 61 -15.88 1.94 9.95
N ILE A 62 -16.10 3.25 9.77
CA ILE A 62 -16.43 4.18 10.87
C ILE A 62 -17.82 3.89 11.43
N GLN A 63 -18.78 3.57 10.56
CA GLN A 63 -20.14 3.26 10.99
C GLN A 63 -20.26 1.89 11.69
N GLY A 64 -19.20 1.08 11.70
CA GLY A 64 -19.23 -0.28 12.26
C GLY A 64 -20.28 -1.17 11.60
N MET A 65 -20.66 -0.83 10.36
CA MET A 65 -21.81 -1.42 9.70
C MET A 65 -21.43 -2.81 9.20
N ASN A 66 -21.92 -3.83 9.90
CA ASN A 66 -21.64 -5.22 9.54
C ASN A 66 -22.56 -5.64 8.38
N ILE A 67 -22.09 -5.42 7.16
CA ILE A 67 -22.80 -5.82 5.95
C ILE A 67 -22.77 -7.34 5.87
N ARG A 68 -23.91 -7.99 6.14
CA ARG A 68 -24.10 -9.44 5.93
C ARG A 68 -24.21 -9.72 4.43
N ILE A 69 -23.07 -9.65 3.77
CA ILE A 69 -22.87 -10.14 2.42
C ILE A 69 -23.07 -11.66 2.45
N GLY A 70 -24.07 -12.15 1.74
CA GLY A 70 -24.32 -13.60 1.62
C GLY A 70 -23.10 -14.34 1.05
N LYS A 71 -23.10 -15.67 1.13
CA LYS A 71 -21.96 -16.51 0.69
C LYS A 71 -21.44 -16.16 -0.71
N MET A 72 -22.35 -15.87 -1.64
CA MET A 72 -22.01 -15.47 -3.02
C MET A 72 -21.22 -14.15 -3.08
N GLY A 73 -21.66 -13.12 -2.33
CA GLY A 73 -20.96 -11.84 -2.32
C GLY A 73 -19.63 -11.91 -1.57
N ALA A 74 -19.50 -12.78 -0.58
CA ALA A 74 -18.24 -12.98 0.13
C ALA A 74 -17.19 -13.61 -0.80
N LEU A 75 -17.63 -14.52 -1.68
CA LEU A 75 -16.78 -15.13 -2.69
C LEU A 75 -16.31 -14.09 -3.73
N VAL A 76 -17.20 -13.22 -4.21
CA VAL A 76 -16.83 -12.14 -5.13
C VAL A 76 -15.88 -11.14 -4.46
N ALA A 77 -16.16 -10.74 -3.22
CA ALA A 77 -15.28 -9.84 -2.46
C ALA A 77 -13.90 -10.47 -2.20
N GLY A 78 -13.86 -11.76 -1.88
CA GLY A 78 -12.61 -12.51 -1.70
C GLY A 78 -11.79 -12.60 -2.98
N LEU A 79 -12.43 -12.86 -4.13
CA LEU A 79 -11.77 -12.83 -5.43
C LEU A 79 -11.22 -11.45 -5.77
N ALA A 80 -12.02 -10.39 -5.55
CA ALA A 80 -11.59 -9.02 -5.78
C ALA A 80 -10.38 -8.66 -4.91
N TYR A 81 -10.39 -9.06 -3.63
CA TYR A 81 -9.26 -8.88 -2.73
C TYR A 81 -8.03 -9.66 -3.20
N GLY A 82 -8.19 -10.90 -3.65
CA GLY A 82 -7.11 -11.71 -4.21
C GLY A 82 -6.47 -11.07 -5.44
N VAL A 83 -7.28 -10.53 -6.36
CA VAL A 83 -6.78 -9.78 -7.52
C VAL A 83 -5.99 -8.55 -7.07
N PHE A 84 -6.53 -7.76 -6.13
CA PHE A 84 -5.84 -6.59 -5.58
C PHE A 84 -4.49 -6.93 -4.95
N VAL A 85 -4.44 -7.96 -4.09
CA VAL A 85 -3.19 -8.43 -3.47
C VAL A 85 -2.21 -8.98 -4.51
N GLY A 86 -2.71 -9.63 -5.57
CA GLY A 86 -1.88 -10.08 -6.70
C GLY A 86 -1.19 -8.91 -7.41
N PHE A 87 -1.93 -7.84 -7.72
CA PHE A 87 -1.35 -6.62 -8.30
C PHE A 87 -0.36 -5.94 -7.37
N LEU A 88 -0.67 -5.86 -6.07
CA LEU A 88 0.25 -5.36 -5.04
C LEU A 88 1.56 -6.16 -5.07
N SER A 89 1.50 -7.48 -4.95
CA SER A 89 2.68 -8.34 -4.93
C SER A 89 3.51 -8.19 -6.19
N SER A 90 2.87 -8.17 -7.36
CA SER A 90 3.54 -7.98 -8.64
C SER A 90 4.24 -6.61 -8.70
N GLY A 91 3.60 -5.56 -8.19
CA GLY A 91 4.16 -4.20 -8.15
C GLY A 91 5.36 -4.10 -7.22
N LEU A 92 5.30 -4.73 -6.05
CA LEU A 92 6.44 -4.81 -5.15
C LEU A 92 7.63 -5.54 -5.80
N THR A 93 7.40 -6.65 -6.51
CA THR A 93 8.48 -7.37 -7.20
C THR A 93 9.19 -6.47 -8.22
N GLU A 94 8.44 -5.67 -8.97
CA GLU A 94 9.02 -4.72 -9.94
C GLU A 94 9.91 -3.69 -9.21
N ILE A 95 9.44 -3.13 -8.09
CA ILE A 95 10.23 -2.21 -7.25
C ILE A 95 11.51 -2.86 -6.72
N LEU A 96 11.41 -4.10 -6.24
CA LEU A 96 12.52 -4.85 -5.67
C LEU A 96 13.62 -5.09 -6.72
N ASP A 97 13.26 -5.35 -7.97
CA ASP A 97 14.20 -5.52 -9.07
C ASP A 97 14.98 -4.23 -9.41
N TYR A 98 14.47 -3.05 -9.06
CA TYR A 98 15.23 -1.80 -9.21
C TYR A 98 16.31 -1.60 -8.16
N ILE A 99 16.21 -2.20 -6.96
CA ILE A 99 17.20 -2.02 -5.88
C ILE A 99 18.62 -2.45 -6.35
N PRO A 100 18.81 -3.64 -6.94
CA PRO A 100 20.12 -4.02 -7.51
C PRO A 100 20.58 -3.13 -8.67
N VAL A 101 19.63 -2.62 -9.48
CA VAL A 101 19.95 -1.72 -10.61
C VAL A 101 20.49 -0.39 -10.10
N VAL A 102 19.84 0.21 -9.10
CA VAL A 102 20.29 1.46 -8.47
C VAL A 102 21.64 1.27 -7.80
N ALA A 103 21.85 0.17 -7.09
CA ALA A 103 23.13 -0.11 -6.44
C ALA A 103 24.30 -0.24 -7.44
N ARG A 104 24.05 -0.85 -8.61
CA ARG A 104 25.03 -0.88 -9.71
C ARG A 104 25.30 0.51 -10.29
N ARG A 105 24.27 1.35 -10.45
CA ARG A 105 24.43 2.75 -10.92
C ARG A 105 25.26 3.61 -9.95
N LEU A 106 25.16 3.34 -8.65
CA LEU A 106 25.97 3.97 -7.62
C LEU A 106 27.40 3.40 -7.53
N LYS A 107 27.81 2.52 -8.46
CA LYS A 107 29.11 1.83 -8.48
C LYS A 107 29.43 1.10 -7.18
N ILE A 108 28.41 0.61 -6.46
CA ILE A 108 28.61 -0.18 -5.25
C ILE A 108 29.23 -1.51 -5.67
N PRO A 109 30.43 -1.88 -5.17
CA PRO A 109 31.03 -3.17 -5.50
C PRO A 109 30.13 -4.29 -5.00
N ALA A 110 29.98 -5.37 -5.77
CA ALA A 110 29.03 -6.46 -5.47
C ALA A 110 29.18 -7.06 -4.06
N LEU A 111 30.41 -7.00 -3.49
CA LEU A 111 30.67 -7.38 -2.11
C LEU A 111 29.86 -6.55 -1.09
N TYR A 112 29.74 -5.23 -1.30
CA TYR A 112 29.04 -4.31 -0.40
C TYR A 112 27.52 -4.42 -0.51
N LEU A 113 27.00 -4.85 -1.66
CA LEU A 113 25.57 -5.12 -1.84
C LEU A 113 25.07 -6.21 -0.88
N LYS A 114 25.88 -7.27 -0.68
CA LYS A 114 25.58 -8.34 0.28
C LYS A 114 25.43 -7.78 1.70
N TYR A 115 26.34 -6.89 2.13
CA TYR A 115 26.28 -6.27 3.45
C TYR A 115 25.05 -5.36 3.62
N ILE A 116 24.68 -4.60 2.58
CA ILE A 116 23.48 -3.76 2.59
C ILE A 116 22.20 -4.61 2.75
N ILE A 117 22.10 -5.72 2.02
CA ILE A 117 20.94 -6.63 2.10
C ILE A 117 20.87 -7.28 3.49
N ILE A 118 22.00 -7.73 4.04
CA ILE A 118 22.07 -8.30 5.40
C ILE A 118 21.68 -7.25 6.44
N ALA A 119 22.14 -6.01 6.32
CA ALA A 119 21.78 -4.93 7.23
C ALA A 119 20.27 -4.63 7.21
N MET A 120 19.65 -4.61 6.02
CA MET A 120 18.19 -4.46 5.89
C MET A 120 17.43 -5.63 6.52
N LEU A 121 17.89 -6.87 6.30
CA LEU A 121 17.31 -8.07 6.91
C LEU A 121 17.38 -8.01 8.44
N VAL A 122 18.55 -7.71 8.99
CA VAL A 122 18.76 -7.60 10.43
C VAL A 122 17.90 -6.48 11.01
N GLY A 123 17.83 -5.32 10.37
CA GLY A 123 16.95 -4.22 10.79
C GLY A 123 15.47 -4.64 10.83
N LYS A 124 15.00 -5.42 9.86
CA LYS A 124 13.62 -5.93 9.82
C LYS A 124 13.35 -6.96 10.92
N VAL A 125 14.31 -7.85 11.21
CA VAL A 125 14.22 -8.83 12.29
C VAL A 125 14.20 -8.14 13.65
N ILE A 126 15.14 -7.22 13.91
CA ILE A 126 15.19 -6.47 15.16
C ILE A 126 13.92 -5.63 15.34
N GLY A 127 13.48 -4.92 14.30
CA GLY A 127 12.23 -4.15 14.35
C GLY A 127 11.00 -5.01 14.65
N SER A 128 10.94 -6.22 14.10
CA SER A 128 9.86 -7.17 14.40
C SER A 128 9.92 -7.68 15.84
N LEU A 129 11.12 -7.96 16.38
CA LEU A 129 11.29 -8.41 17.76
C LEU A 129 10.91 -7.31 18.77
N ILE A 130 11.34 -6.08 18.51
CA ILE A 130 10.97 -4.91 19.33
C ILE A 130 9.45 -4.69 19.26
N GLY A 131 8.86 -4.75 18.06
CA GLY A 131 7.41 -4.63 17.89
C GLY A 131 6.65 -5.68 18.71
N TRP A 132 7.10 -6.94 18.67
CA TRP A 132 6.50 -8.01 19.47
C TRP A 132 6.65 -7.77 20.98
N SER A 133 7.82 -7.32 21.42
CA SER A 133 8.09 -7.01 22.83
C SER A 133 7.25 -5.84 23.36
N ILE A 134 6.95 -4.84 22.53
CA ILE A 134 6.10 -3.70 22.91
C ILE A 134 4.63 -4.14 23.03
N ILE A 135 4.17 -5.02 22.14
CA ILE A 135 2.79 -5.52 22.13
C ILE A 135 2.51 -6.47 23.31
N GLN A 136 3.51 -7.21 23.79
CA GLN A 136 3.38 -8.05 24.99
C GLN A 136 3.51 -7.29 26.32
N GLY A 137 4.01 -6.04 26.30
CA GLY A 137 4.26 -5.24 27.50
C GLY A 137 3.10 -4.35 27.95
N GLY A 138 1.90 -4.52 27.39
CA GLY A 138 0.70 -3.73 27.70
C GLY A 138 -0.45 -4.58 28.20
#